data_AF-A0AAU9SJJ7-F1
#
_entry.id   AF-A0AAU9SJJ7-F1
#
_cell.length_a   1.000
_cell.length_b   1.000
_cell.length_c   1.000
_cell.angle_alpha   90.00
_cell.angle_beta   90.00
_cell.angle_gamma   90.00
#
_symmetry.space_group_name_H-M   'P 1'
#
loop_
_entity.id
_entity.type
_entity.pdbx_description
1 polymer ?
#
loop_
_entity_poly.entity_id
_entity_poly.type
_entity_poly.pdbx_seq_one_letter_code
_entity_poly.pdbx_strand_id
1 'polypeptide(L)'
;MGTNLLGLTLLWRKLNAINAANVESESNENCVDFVKLMGRYSGFIAMYATLASRDVDCCLIPESPFNLEGEGGLLGFIEKRLKEHGHMVIVLAEGAGQDLMSKSMETSTLKDASAYMIWTVPSNASDNVYCTLLAQSVVHGAMAGYTGYTSGLVNGRQTYIPYYTYGTDLTVD
;
A
#
# COMPACT_ATOMS: atom_id res chain seq x y z
N MET A 1 -13.91 15.03 0.06
CA MET A 1 -14.21 13.94 1.01
C MET A 1 -14.57 12.69 0.22
N GLY A 2 -13.58 12.06 -0.41
CA GLY A 2 -13.82 10.93 -1.31
C GLY A 2 -12.59 10.04 -1.32
N THR A 3 -12.50 9.16 -0.35
CA THR A 3 -11.58 8.02 -0.40
C THR A 3 -12.44 6.78 -0.57
N ASN A 4 -12.27 6.12 -1.71
CA ASN A 4 -12.99 4.91 -2.09
C ASN A 4 -12.75 3.83 -1.03
N LEU A 5 -13.85 3.33 -0.45
CA LEU A 5 -13.88 2.42 0.70
C LEU A 5 -13.26 1.03 0.47
N LEU A 6 -12.85 0.69 -0.77
CA LEU A 6 -12.19 -0.57 -1.14
C LEU A 6 -10.93 -0.93 -0.31
N GLY A 7 -10.40 0.03 0.47
CA GLY A 7 -9.18 -0.13 1.24
C GLY A 7 -9.35 -0.22 2.74
N LEU A 8 -10.55 -0.08 3.32
CA LEU A 8 -10.70 0.06 4.78
C LEU A 8 -10.37 -1.22 5.55
N THR A 9 -10.73 -2.41 5.04
CA THR A 9 -10.36 -3.68 5.68
C THR A 9 -8.84 -3.89 5.67
N LEU A 10 -8.23 -3.64 4.51
CA LEU A 10 -6.78 -3.73 4.34
C LEU A 10 -6.06 -2.69 5.23
N LEU A 11 -6.54 -1.45 5.25
CA LEU A 11 -5.97 -0.39 6.06
C LEU A 11 -6.06 -0.71 7.55
N TRP A 12 -7.23 -1.12 8.05
CA TRP A 12 -7.43 -1.42 9.46
C TRP A 12 -6.50 -2.56 9.93
N ARG A 13 -6.34 -3.62 9.14
CA ARG A 13 -5.42 -4.70 9.51
C ARG A 13 -3.96 -4.26 9.46
N LYS A 14 -3.60 -3.42 8.49
CA LYS A 14 -2.27 -2.81 8.40
C LYS A 14 -1.98 -1.91 9.60
N LEU A 15 -2.96 -1.14 10.07
CA LEU A 15 -2.85 -0.35 11.29
C LEU A 15 -2.59 -1.23 12.51
N ASN A 16 -3.28 -2.37 12.65
CA ASN A 16 -2.99 -3.29 13.74
C ASN A 16 -1.56 -3.86 13.66
N ALA A 17 -1.05 -4.14 12.45
CA ALA A 17 0.33 -4.59 12.29
C ALA A 17 1.33 -3.51 12.67
N ILE A 18 1.07 -2.24 12.32
CA ILE A 18 1.90 -1.11 12.71
C ILE A 18 1.84 -0.87 14.23
N ASN A 19 0.64 -0.92 14.82
CA ASN A 19 0.47 -0.74 16.26
C ASN A 19 1.18 -1.86 17.04
N ALA A 20 1.13 -3.10 16.56
CA ALA A 20 1.90 -4.19 17.13
C ALA A 20 3.40 -3.91 17.04
N ALA A 21 3.90 -3.51 15.86
CA ALA A 21 5.30 -3.12 15.69
C ALA A 21 5.71 -1.96 16.60
N ASN A 22 4.86 -0.95 16.79
CA ASN A 22 5.16 0.15 17.70
C ASN A 22 5.29 -0.31 19.15
N VAL A 23 4.38 -1.16 19.63
CA VAL A 23 4.45 -1.72 20.99
C VAL A 23 5.72 -2.58 21.19
N GLU A 24 6.12 -3.34 20.18
CA GLU A 24 7.36 -4.14 20.22
C GLU A 24 8.61 -3.25 20.22
N SER A 25 8.62 -2.22 19.37
CA SER A 25 9.67 -1.19 19.31
C SER A 25 9.84 -0.44 20.62
N GLU A 26 8.75 -0.03 21.27
CA GLU A 26 8.79 0.68 22.56
C GLU A 26 9.28 -0.21 23.71
N SER A 27 9.15 -1.53 23.58
CA SER A 27 9.52 -2.49 24.62
C SER A 27 11.03 -2.77 24.68
N ASN A 28 11.80 -2.40 23.65
CA ASN A 28 13.23 -2.71 23.58
C ASN A 28 14.08 -1.49 23.16
N GLU A 29 15.15 -1.23 23.90
CA GLU A 29 16.06 -0.11 23.57
C GLU A 29 16.86 -0.40 22.29
N ASN A 30 16.98 0.63 21.46
CA ASN A 30 17.60 0.65 20.13
C ASN A 30 17.01 -0.37 19.14
N CYS A 31 15.70 -0.62 19.20
CA CYS A 31 15.00 -1.49 18.26
C CYS A 31 14.64 -0.77 16.94
N VAL A 32 14.63 -1.51 15.82
CA VAL A 32 14.10 -1.05 14.53
C VAL A 32 13.11 -2.08 14.02
N ASP A 33 11.86 -1.67 13.83
CA ASP A 33 10.82 -2.54 13.28
C ASP A 33 10.46 -2.17 11.85
N PHE A 34 10.31 -3.20 11.02
CA PHE A 34 9.97 -3.06 9.61
C PHE A 34 8.59 -3.66 9.32
N VAL A 35 7.72 -2.87 8.70
CA VAL A 35 6.38 -3.31 8.28
C VAL A 35 6.26 -3.22 6.76
N LYS A 36 6.27 -4.37 6.08
CA LYS A 36 6.06 -4.44 4.64
C LYS A 36 4.57 -4.41 4.28
N LEU A 37 4.18 -3.47 3.43
CA LEU A 37 2.81 -3.26 2.96
C LEU A 37 2.70 -3.46 1.44
N MET A 38 1.53 -3.92 0.98
CA MET A 38 1.23 -3.98 -0.47
C MET A 38 1.43 -2.63 -1.15
N GLY A 39 2.05 -2.64 -2.33
CA GLY A 39 2.26 -1.44 -3.13
C GLY A 39 3.41 -1.61 -4.11
N ARG A 40 3.22 -2.45 -5.16
CA ARG A 40 4.26 -2.76 -6.15
C ARG A 40 4.68 -1.55 -6.99
N TYR A 41 3.72 -0.74 -7.43
CA TYR A 41 3.97 0.42 -8.30
C TYR A 41 3.49 1.75 -7.68
N SER A 42 2.82 1.69 -6.54
CA SER A 42 2.32 2.88 -5.85
C SER A 42 2.33 2.70 -4.34
N GLY A 43 2.78 3.71 -3.61
CA GLY A 43 2.87 3.76 -2.16
C GLY A 43 1.61 4.24 -1.45
N PHE A 44 0.48 4.41 -2.16
CA PHE A 44 -0.76 4.94 -1.56
C PHE A 44 -1.16 4.20 -0.28
N ILE A 45 -1.13 2.86 -0.28
CA ILE A 45 -1.57 2.11 0.91
C ILE A 45 -0.57 2.29 2.06
N ALA A 46 0.72 2.39 1.78
CA ALA A 46 1.73 2.64 2.80
C ALA A 46 1.57 4.04 3.41
N MET A 47 1.39 5.05 2.57
CA MET A 47 1.16 6.43 3.03
C MET A 47 -0.14 6.56 3.84
N TYR A 48 -1.25 5.98 3.37
CA TYR A 48 -2.52 6.01 4.12
C TYR A 48 -2.41 5.30 5.47
N ALA A 49 -1.69 4.17 5.55
CA ALA A 49 -1.47 3.47 6.80
C ALA A 49 -0.61 4.27 7.78
N THR A 50 0.49 4.86 7.31
CA THR A 50 1.35 5.75 8.12
C THR A 50 0.57 6.95 8.64
N LEU A 51 -0.20 7.64 7.78
CA LEU A 51 -1.00 8.79 8.20
C LEU A 51 -2.09 8.43 9.23
N ALA A 52 -2.67 7.24 9.12
CA ALA A 52 -3.72 6.80 10.03
C ALA A 52 -3.18 6.25 11.36
N SER A 53 -1.97 5.68 11.39
CA SER A 53 -1.34 5.21 12.64
C SER A 53 -0.66 6.35 13.41
N ARG A 54 0.03 7.27 12.74
CA ARG A 54 0.82 8.37 13.34
C ARG A 54 2.07 7.93 14.12
N ASP A 55 2.25 6.64 14.37
CA ASP A 55 3.37 6.07 15.15
C ASP A 55 4.52 5.57 14.26
N VAL A 56 4.56 6.00 12.99
CA VAL A 56 5.57 5.56 12.01
C VAL A 56 6.56 6.69 11.78
N ASP A 57 7.85 6.42 11.96
CA ASP A 57 8.92 7.40 11.78
C ASP A 57 9.29 7.63 10.32
N CYS A 58 9.25 6.57 9.52
CA CYS A 58 9.65 6.61 8.12
C CYS A 58 8.73 5.75 7.25
N CYS A 59 8.24 6.34 6.16
CA CYS A 59 7.44 5.64 5.14
C CYS A 59 8.21 5.64 3.82
N LEU A 60 8.52 4.45 3.31
CA LEU A 60 9.27 4.25 2.08
C LEU A 60 8.31 3.80 0.97
N ILE A 61 8.24 4.60 -0.09
CA ILE A 61 7.30 4.43 -1.21
C ILE A 61 8.05 4.36 -2.54
N PRO A 62 7.53 3.61 -3.55
CA PRO A 62 8.19 3.50 -4.86
C PRO A 62 8.31 4.84 -5.60
N GLU A 63 7.45 5.82 -5.28
CA GLU A 63 7.46 7.15 -5.92
C GLU A 63 8.63 8.04 -5.47
N SER A 64 9.26 7.73 -4.34
CA SER A 64 10.37 8.50 -3.79
C SER A 64 11.61 7.61 -3.67
N PRO A 65 12.52 7.63 -4.66
CA PRO A 65 13.74 6.85 -4.60
C PRO A 65 14.62 7.30 -3.44
N PHE A 66 15.25 6.35 -2.76
CA PHE A 66 16.14 6.59 -1.63
C PHE A 66 17.43 5.81 -1.80
N ASN A 67 18.52 6.25 -1.17
CA ASN A 67 19.79 5.54 -1.13
C ASN A 67 20.00 4.96 0.28
N LEU A 68 20.56 3.76 0.38
CA LEU A 68 20.89 3.15 1.67
C LEU A 68 22.09 3.87 2.32
N GLU A 69 23.13 4.11 1.54
CA GLU A 69 24.39 4.71 1.94
C GLU A 69 24.60 6.08 1.28
N GLY A 70 25.40 6.94 1.92
CA GLY A 70 25.72 8.29 1.44
C GLY A 70 25.28 9.40 2.40
N GLU A 71 25.65 10.65 2.07
CA GLU A 71 25.27 11.82 2.85
C GLU A 71 23.75 12.02 2.76
N GLY A 72 23.04 11.81 3.89
CA GLY A 72 21.57 11.79 3.93
C GLY A 72 20.93 10.46 3.52
N GLY A 73 21.68 9.35 3.46
CA GLY A 73 21.14 8.02 3.22
C GLY A 73 20.25 7.50 4.35
N LEU A 74 19.46 6.46 4.04
CA LEU A 74 18.52 5.85 5.00
C LEU A 74 19.24 5.36 6.27
N LEU A 75 20.43 4.78 6.16
CA LEU A 75 21.19 4.29 7.31
C LEU A 75 21.60 5.43 8.26
N GLY A 76 22.05 6.57 7.71
CA GLY A 76 22.39 7.75 8.52
C GLY A 76 21.16 8.34 9.22
N PHE A 77 19.99 8.28 8.57
CA PHE A 77 18.73 8.68 9.19
C PHE A 77 18.33 7.75 10.33
N ILE A 78 18.45 6.43 10.14
CA ILE A 78 18.17 5.41 11.16
C ILE A 78 19.07 5.61 12.38
N GLU A 79 20.39 5.75 12.19
CA GLU A 79 21.33 5.97 13.29
C GLU A 79 21.01 7.22 14.10
N LYS A 80 20.59 8.31 13.42
CA LYS A 80 20.19 9.54 14.08
C LYS A 80 18.91 9.35 14.90
N ARG A 81 17.89 8.70 14.34
CA ARG A 81 16.62 8.45 15.03
C ARG A 81 16.79 7.53 16.22
N LEU A 82 17.61 6.48 16.12
CA LEU A 82 17.90 5.58 17.24
C LEU A 82 18.54 6.31 18.41
N LYS A 83 19.45 7.25 18.16
CA LYS A 83 20.07 8.06 19.23
C LYS A 83 19.10 9.03 19.88
N GLU A 84 18.11 9.54 19.14
CA GLU A 84 17.14 10.52 19.64
C GLU A 84 15.95 9.88 20.36
N HIS A 85 15.40 8.79 19.82
CA HIS A 85 14.14 8.18 20.27
C HIS A 85 14.32 6.80 20.92
N GLY A 86 15.48 6.15 20.73
CA GLY A 86 15.75 4.80 21.26
C GLY A 86 15.00 3.69 20.53
N HIS A 87 14.11 3.96 19.59
CA HIS A 87 13.46 2.98 18.74
C HIS A 87 13.02 3.64 17.43
N MET A 88 12.70 2.83 16.41
CA MET A 88 12.24 3.34 15.13
C MET A 88 11.31 2.35 14.40
N VAL A 89 10.17 2.83 13.92
CA VAL A 89 9.24 2.06 13.10
C VAL A 89 9.29 2.53 11.65
N ILE A 90 9.57 1.59 10.74
CA ILE A 90 9.72 1.84 9.30
C ILE A 90 8.67 1.07 8.53
N VAL A 91 7.86 1.78 7.75
CA VAL A 91 6.89 1.19 6.84
C VAL A 91 7.46 1.19 5.42
N LEU A 92 7.47 0.02 4.78
CA LEU A 92 7.96 -0.19 3.42
C LEU A 92 6.80 -0.61 2.52
N ALA A 93 6.57 0.10 1.43
CA ALA A 93 5.79 -0.46 0.32
C ALA A 93 6.60 -1.55 -0.38
N GLU A 94 5.97 -2.66 -0.79
CA GLU A 94 6.60 -3.78 -1.49
C GLU A 94 7.40 -3.36 -2.74
N GLY A 95 6.95 -2.30 -3.41
CA GLY A 95 7.62 -1.70 -4.57
C GLY A 95 8.79 -0.78 -4.23
N ALA A 96 8.92 -0.33 -2.98
CA ALA A 96 9.97 0.60 -2.59
C ALA A 96 11.33 -0.10 -2.52
N GLY A 97 12.34 0.46 -3.19
CA GLY A 97 13.71 -0.05 -3.13
C GLY A 97 13.94 -1.40 -3.83
N GLN A 98 13.03 -1.87 -4.70
CA GLN A 98 13.23 -3.09 -5.48
C GLN A 98 14.55 -3.07 -6.27
N ASP A 99 14.91 -1.91 -6.83
CA ASP A 99 16.16 -1.71 -7.59
C ASP A 99 17.43 -1.84 -6.71
N LEU A 100 17.33 -1.49 -5.43
CA LEU A 100 18.44 -1.61 -4.47
C LEU A 100 18.63 -3.07 -4.03
N MET A 101 17.54 -3.83 -3.87
CA MET A 101 17.59 -5.25 -3.51
C MET A 101 18.18 -6.12 -4.62
N SER A 102 17.97 -5.77 -5.90
CA SER A 102 18.63 -6.44 -7.03
C SER A 102 20.16 -6.29 -7.03
N LYS A 103 20.71 -5.34 -6.27
CA LYS A 103 22.15 -5.08 -6.16
C LYS A 103 22.80 -5.76 -4.95
N SER A 104 22.02 -6.09 -3.92
CA SER A 104 22.43 -6.72 -2.67
C SER A 104 21.85 -8.14 -2.56
N MET A 105 22.08 -8.98 -3.56
CA MET A 105 21.45 -10.30 -3.61
C MET A 105 22.19 -11.31 -2.73
N GLU A 106 22.11 -11.17 -1.40
CA GLU A 106 22.52 -12.24 -0.46
C GLU A 106 22.11 -12.02 1.00
N THR A 107 20.88 -11.59 1.35
CA THR A 107 20.40 -11.85 2.72
C THR A 107 18.89 -12.02 2.82
N SER A 108 18.52 -13.22 3.26
CA SER A 108 17.26 -13.60 3.90
C SER A 108 15.98 -13.61 3.06
N THR A 109 15.72 -14.81 2.53
CA THR A 109 14.42 -15.49 2.42
C THR A 109 13.65 -15.55 3.75
N LEU A 110 13.44 -14.42 4.42
CA LEU A 110 12.48 -14.31 5.52
C LEU A 110 11.10 -14.02 4.94
N LYS A 111 10.51 -15.12 4.47
CA LYS A 111 9.09 -15.43 4.29
C LYS A 111 8.13 -14.24 4.50
N ASP A 112 7.42 -13.92 3.43
CA ASP A 112 6.22 -13.05 3.36
C ASP A 112 5.02 -13.57 4.18
N ALA A 113 5.24 -14.04 5.41
CA ALA A 113 4.19 -14.62 6.26
C ALA A 113 3.14 -13.58 6.66
N SER A 114 3.53 -12.30 6.82
CA SER A 114 2.60 -11.21 7.16
C SER A 114 1.68 -10.83 6.00
N ALA A 115 2.13 -10.96 4.74
CA ALA A 115 1.31 -10.61 3.59
C ALA A 115 0.07 -11.52 3.49
N TYR A 116 0.22 -12.85 3.65
CA TYR A 116 -0.94 -13.76 3.58
C TYR A 116 -2.04 -13.42 4.60
N MET A 117 -1.68 -12.99 5.81
CA MET A 117 -2.66 -12.61 6.83
C MET A 117 -3.47 -11.37 6.44
N ILE A 118 -2.92 -10.48 5.62
CA ILE A 118 -3.60 -9.28 5.12
C ILE A 118 -4.49 -9.61 3.91
N TRP A 119 -4.09 -10.55 3.06
CA TRP A 119 -4.79 -10.88 1.81
C TRP A 119 -5.92 -11.92 1.97
N THR A 120 -6.01 -12.59 3.11
CA THR A 120 -6.98 -13.68 3.37
C THR A 120 -8.16 -13.28 4.27
N VAL A 121 -8.25 -12.00 4.64
CA VAL A 121 -9.30 -11.50 5.55
C VAL A 121 -10.62 -11.38 4.80
N PRO A 122 -11.76 -11.79 5.41
CA PRO A 122 -13.07 -11.53 4.84
C PRO A 122 -13.33 -10.03 4.67
N SER A 123 -13.99 -9.66 3.59
CA SER A 123 -14.38 -8.29 3.29
C SER A 123 -15.25 -7.69 4.40
N ASN A 124 -14.99 -6.43 4.79
CA ASN A 124 -15.91 -5.72 5.68
C ASN A 124 -17.25 -5.40 4.95
N ALA A 125 -18.22 -4.86 5.70
CA ALA A 125 -19.53 -4.51 5.15
C ALA A 125 -19.46 -3.49 4.00
N SER A 126 -18.59 -2.48 4.07
CA SER A 126 -18.41 -1.49 3.00
C SER A 126 -17.79 -2.08 1.72
N ASP A 127 -16.81 -2.99 1.85
CA ASP A 127 -16.20 -3.70 0.73
C ASP A 127 -17.22 -4.63 0.07
N ASN A 128 -18.09 -5.25 0.88
CA ASN A 128 -19.17 -6.11 0.40
C ASN A 128 -20.24 -5.32 -0.38
N VAL A 129 -20.70 -4.18 0.17
CA VAL A 129 -21.63 -3.28 -0.53
C VAL A 129 -21.01 -2.76 -1.82
N TYR A 130 -19.74 -2.33 -1.78
CA TYR A 130 -19.05 -1.80 -2.95
C TYR A 130 -18.90 -2.84 -4.06
N CYS A 131 -18.47 -4.07 -3.72
CA CYS A 131 -18.38 -5.18 -4.67
C CYS A 131 -19.74 -5.48 -5.32
N THR A 132 -20.82 -5.47 -4.51
CA THR A 132 -22.18 -5.68 -5.00
C THR A 132 -22.62 -4.57 -5.96
N LEU A 133 -22.34 -3.29 -5.64
CA LEU A 133 -22.67 -2.14 -6.50
C LEU A 133 -21.91 -2.18 -7.83
N LEU A 134 -20.61 -2.51 -7.78
CA LEU A 134 -19.82 -2.71 -8.99
C LEU A 134 -20.42 -3.83 -9.86
N ALA A 135 -20.70 -4.99 -9.26
CA ALA A 135 -21.25 -6.15 -9.97
C ALA A 135 -22.60 -5.84 -10.61
N GLN A 136 -23.53 -5.22 -9.86
CA GLN A 136 -24.82 -4.80 -10.38
C GLN A 136 -24.66 -3.82 -11.56
N SER A 137 -23.74 -2.88 -11.46
CA SER A 137 -23.51 -1.88 -12.51
C SER A 137 -22.91 -2.50 -13.77
N VAL A 138 -21.96 -3.43 -13.62
CA VAL A 138 -21.40 -4.20 -14.75
C VAL A 138 -22.51 -5.00 -15.43
N VAL A 139 -23.34 -5.71 -14.67
CA VAL A 139 -24.43 -6.52 -15.24
C VAL A 139 -25.44 -5.66 -16.00
N HIS A 140 -25.83 -4.50 -15.47
CA HIS A 140 -26.73 -3.58 -16.18
C HIS A 140 -26.12 -3.08 -17.50
N GLY A 141 -24.84 -2.71 -17.50
CA GLY A 141 -24.19 -2.26 -18.74
C GLY A 141 -24.08 -3.38 -19.77
N ALA A 142 -23.84 -4.62 -19.34
CA ALA A 142 -23.78 -5.78 -20.21
C ALA A 142 -25.16 -6.10 -20.81
N MET A 143 -26.23 -6.01 -20.03
CA MET A 143 -27.61 -6.15 -20.51
C MET A 143 -28.02 -5.05 -21.50
N ALA A 144 -27.47 -3.85 -21.35
CA ALA A 144 -27.65 -2.74 -22.30
C ALA A 144 -26.84 -2.93 -23.60
N GLY A 145 -26.05 -4.00 -23.72
CA GLY A 145 -25.24 -4.31 -24.91
C GLY A 145 -23.86 -3.63 -24.92
N TYR A 146 -23.43 -2.98 -23.83
CA TYR A 146 -22.08 -2.45 -23.74
C TYR A 146 -21.06 -3.58 -23.57
N THR A 147 -19.89 -3.44 -24.19
CA THR A 147 -18.77 -4.38 -24.09
C THR A 147 -17.44 -3.60 -24.00
N GLY A 148 -16.36 -4.26 -23.57
CA GLY A 148 -15.02 -3.63 -23.53
C GLY A 148 -14.86 -2.49 -22.51
N TYR A 149 -15.60 -2.54 -21.40
CA TYR A 149 -15.53 -1.55 -20.32
C TYR A 149 -15.37 -2.21 -18.95
N THR A 150 -14.90 -1.43 -17.98
CA THR A 150 -14.93 -1.75 -16.55
C THR A 150 -15.85 -0.77 -15.83
N SER A 151 -16.43 -1.18 -14.72
CA SER A 151 -17.26 -0.32 -13.87
C SER A 151 -16.44 0.15 -12.68
N GLY A 152 -16.46 1.44 -12.38
CA GLY A 152 -15.67 2.02 -11.30
C GLY A 152 -16.30 3.28 -10.74
N LEU A 153 -15.83 3.69 -9.57
CA LEU A 153 -16.24 4.93 -8.94
C LEU A 153 -15.27 6.07 -9.31
N VAL A 154 -15.78 7.09 -10.00
CA VAL A 154 -15.04 8.31 -10.36
C VAL A 154 -15.76 9.50 -9.74
N ASN A 155 -15.06 10.29 -8.91
CA ASN A 155 -15.63 11.43 -8.19
C ASN A 155 -16.92 11.10 -7.40
N GLY A 156 -16.96 9.91 -6.78
CA GLY A 156 -18.12 9.46 -5.99
C GLY A 156 -19.34 9.03 -6.81
N ARG A 157 -19.22 8.92 -8.13
CA ARG A 157 -20.27 8.43 -9.02
C ARG A 157 -19.86 7.13 -9.69
N GLN A 158 -20.83 6.23 -9.87
CA GLN A 158 -20.63 5.00 -10.61
C GLN A 158 -20.55 5.32 -12.10
N THR A 159 -19.48 4.89 -12.76
CA THR A 159 -19.21 5.20 -14.16
C THR A 159 -18.65 3.99 -14.90
N TYR A 160 -18.92 3.91 -16.21
CA TYR A 160 -18.33 2.93 -17.10
C TYR A 160 -17.08 3.52 -17.73
N ILE A 161 -15.97 2.78 -17.65
CA ILE A 161 -14.65 3.19 -18.13
C ILE A 161 -14.25 2.23 -19.25
N PRO A 162 -14.19 2.68 -20.52
CA PRO A 162 -13.78 1.84 -21.63
C PRO A 162 -12.28 1.50 -21.56
N TYR A 163 -11.90 0.31 -22.01
CA TYR A 163 -10.51 -0.16 -21.97
C TYR A 163 -9.57 0.63 -22.88
N TYR A 164 -10.09 1.13 -24.01
CA TYR A 164 -9.34 1.89 -25.01
C TYR A 164 -8.74 3.20 -24.48
N THR A 165 -9.15 3.67 -23.30
CA THR A 165 -8.57 4.86 -22.67
C THR A 165 -7.18 4.61 -22.04
N TYR A 166 -6.78 3.34 -21.82
CA TYR A 166 -5.53 3.00 -21.12
C TYR A 166 -4.38 2.54 -22.03
N GLY A 167 -4.56 2.56 -23.35
CA GLY A 167 -3.53 2.12 -24.29
C GLY A 167 -3.60 2.91 -25.60
N THR A 168 -2.53 3.68 -25.85
CA THR A 168 -2.11 4.31 -27.11
C THR A 168 -2.92 5.49 -27.64
N ASP A 169 -2.17 6.54 -27.99
CA ASP A 169 -2.54 7.63 -28.89
C ASP A 169 -3.30 7.13 -30.14
N LEU A 170 -4.27 7.94 -30.56
CA LEU A 170 -4.76 8.16 -31.92
C LEU A 170 -5.23 6.94 -32.77
N THR A 171 -6.48 7.10 -33.25
CA THR A 171 -7.10 6.50 -34.45
C THR A 171 -7.29 4.99 -34.48
N VAL A 172 -8.55 4.52 -34.43
CA VAL A 172 -9.15 3.66 -35.47
C VAL A 172 -10.67 3.92 -35.50
N ASP A 173 -11.10 4.52 -36.61
CA ASP A 173 -12.41 4.60 -37.29
C ASP A 173 -13.69 5.04 -36.54
#